data_AF-A0A4Q5QMR3-F1
#
_entry.id   AF-A0A4Q5QMR3-F1
#
_cell.length_a   1.000
_cell.length_b   1.000
_cell.length_c   1.000
_cell.angle_alpha   90.00
_cell.angle_beta   90.00
_cell.angle_gamma   90.00
#
_symmetry.space_group_name_H-M   'P 1'
#
loop_
_entity.id
_entity.type
_entity.pdbx_description
1 polymer ?
#
loop_
_entity_poly.entity_id
_entity_poly.type
_entity_poly.pdbx_seq_one_letter_code
_entity_poly.pdbx_strand_id
1 'polypeptide(L)'
;MSHPTWSTACLDWKRRIRDRRSLIPFSPLFPASAEAKMAVFTSLRIVDLPGQPTFGEASDEWLLDFAAAVFGAFDPETNRQLINEYMLLISKKNTKSTLAAGIMLTELACGFRAYDENLILAPTKEVAANSFGPAMGMIDADEELSDLLKHQEHLKLITHREMKSTLKVVAADSATVAGKKASRVLVDELWL
;
A
#
# COMPACT_ATOMS: atom_id res chain seq x y z
N MET A 1 -14.07 5.68 25.32
CA MET A 1 -13.30 4.42 25.43
C MET A 1 -11.82 4.76 25.48
N SER A 2 -11.00 4.01 26.20
CA SER A 2 -9.55 4.25 26.28
C SER A 2 -8.90 3.82 24.96
N HIS A 3 -8.12 4.70 24.33
CA HIS A 3 -7.29 4.33 23.18
C HIS A 3 -6.37 3.15 23.56
N PRO A 4 -6.09 2.22 22.63
CA PRO A 4 -5.13 1.17 22.89
C PRO A 4 -3.79 1.79 23.29
N THR A 5 -3.15 1.23 24.32
CA THR A 5 -1.75 1.57 24.60
C THR A 5 -0.90 0.79 23.60
N TRP A 6 -0.22 1.49 22.69
CA TRP A 6 0.54 0.87 21.61
C TRP A 6 1.96 1.46 21.50
N SER A 7 2.85 0.68 20.88
CA SER A 7 4.20 1.10 20.55
C SER A 7 4.68 0.38 19.28
N THR A 8 5.39 1.10 18.42
CA THR A 8 6.09 0.54 17.27
C THR A 8 7.53 0.10 17.62
N ALA A 9 7.93 0.18 18.90
CA ALA A 9 9.29 -0.17 19.32
C ALA A 9 9.58 -1.66 19.11
N CYS A 10 10.54 -1.95 18.22
CA CYS A 10 11.02 -3.31 17.94
C CYS A 10 12.36 -3.55 18.64
N LEU A 11 12.36 -3.60 19.98
CA LEU A 11 13.59 -3.63 20.78
C LEU A 11 14.43 -4.91 20.56
N ASP A 12 13.81 -6.01 20.12
CA ASP A 12 14.46 -7.29 19.83
C ASP A 12 14.78 -7.51 18.34
N TRP A 13 14.77 -6.43 17.52
CA TRP A 13 14.93 -6.51 16.06
C TRP A 13 16.12 -7.38 15.60
N LYS A 14 17.28 -7.30 16.26
CA LYS A 14 18.48 -8.10 15.92
C LYS A 14 18.20 -9.59 15.99
N ARG A 15 17.47 -10.01 17.02
CA ARG A 15 17.09 -11.40 17.23
C ARG A 15 16.03 -11.81 16.20
N ARG A 16 15.03 -10.95 15.93
CA ARG A 16 14.02 -11.22 14.89
C ARG A 16 14.64 -11.48 13.53
N ILE A 17 15.60 -10.64 13.09
CA ILE A 17 16.32 -10.86 11.82
C ILE A 17 17.05 -12.22 11.81
N ARG A 18 17.79 -12.55 12.88
CA ARG A 18 18.51 -13.83 12.99
C ARG A 18 17.58 -15.03 12.95
N ASP A 19 16.43 -14.91 13.60
CA ASP A 19 15.41 -15.95 13.71
C ASP A 19 14.44 -15.93 12.52
N ARG A 20 14.66 -15.08 11.50
CA ARG A 20 13.78 -14.87 10.33
C ARG A 20 12.32 -14.55 10.70
N ARG A 21 12.12 -13.83 11.79
CA ARG A 21 10.81 -13.36 12.25
C ARG A 21 10.53 -11.97 11.68
N SER A 22 9.24 -11.68 11.50
CA SER A 22 8.75 -10.36 11.12
C SER A 22 9.27 -9.24 12.04
N LEU A 23 9.55 -8.08 11.45
CA LEU A 23 9.98 -6.87 12.17
C LEU A 23 8.82 -6.03 12.70
N ILE A 24 7.58 -6.43 12.43
CA ILE A 24 6.39 -5.85 13.05
C ILE A 24 6.22 -6.47 14.45
N PRO A 25 6.39 -5.70 15.55
CA PRO A 25 6.36 -6.25 16.90
C PRO A 25 4.97 -6.20 17.57
N PHE A 26 3.93 -5.79 16.85
CA PHE A 26 2.58 -5.59 17.37
C PHE A 26 1.53 -6.20 16.41
N SER A 27 0.38 -6.58 16.96
CA SER A 27 -0.79 -6.92 16.14
C SER A 27 -1.48 -5.64 15.65
N PRO A 28 -2.17 -5.66 14.50
CA PRO A 28 -2.84 -4.48 13.97
C PRO A 28 -3.70 -3.78 15.03
N LEU A 29 -3.58 -2.44 15.16
CA LEU A 29 -4.21 -1.69 16.25
C LEU A 29 -5.74 -1.79 16.20
N PHE A 30 -6.29 -1.93 14.99
CA PHE A 30 -7.70 -2.16 14.72
C PHE A 30 -7.85 -3.42 13.84
N PRO A 31 -7.96 -4.63 14.45
CA PRO A 31 -7.96 -5.90 13.72
C PRO A 31 -9.05 -6.02 12.66
N ALA A 32 -10.27 -5.57 12.95
CA ALA A 32 -11.37 -5.63 11.98
C ALA A 32 -11.11 -4.76 10.73
N SER A 33 -10.47 -3.60 10.91
CA SER A 33 -10.09 -2.74 9.78
C SER A 33 -8.96 -3.36 8.96
N ALA A 34 -7.99 -4.00 9.63
CA ALA A 34 -6.94 -4.75 8.97
C ALA A 34 -7.49 -5.93 8.18
N GLU A 35 -8.36 -6.74 8.78
CA GLU A 35 -8.96 -7.93 8.16
C GLU A 35 -9.71 -7.59 6.87
N ALA A 36 -10.56 -6.56 6.90
CA ALA A 36 -11.32 -6.13 5.73
C ALA A 36 -10.42 -5.75 4.54
N LYS A 37 -9.36 -4.96 4.80
CA LYS A 37 -8.40 -4.58 3.76
C LYS A 37 -7.48 -5.73 3.37
N MET A 38 -7.09 -6.59 4.31
CA MET A 38 -6.27 -7.77 4.03
C MET A 38 -7.01 -8.77 3.14
N ALA A 39 -8.33 -8.91 3.26
CA ALA A 39 -9.13 -9.76 2.38
C ALA A 39 -9.01 -9.30 0.91
N VAL A 40 -9.09 -8.00 0.66
CA VAL A 40 -8.85 -7.43 -0.68
C VAL A 40 -7.39 -7.60 -1.09
N PHE A 41 -6.44 -7.19 -0.24
CA PHE A 41 -5.02 -7.25 -0.56
C PHE A 41 -4.54 -8.67 -0.92
N THR A 42 -4.97 -9.67 -0.14
CA THR A 42 -4.56 -11.07 -0.33
C THR A 42 -5.26 -11.74 -1.51
N SER A 43 -6.36 -11.19 -2.03
CA SER A 43 -6.99 -11.67 -3.26
C SER A 43 -6.36 -11.10 -4.53
N LEU A 44 -5.64 -9.97 -4.44
CA LEU A 44 -4.98 -9.35 -5.59
C LEU A 44 -3.98 -10.31 -6.26
N ARG A 45 -4.09 -10.46 -7.58
CA ARG A 45 -3.20 -11.28 -8.39
C ARG A 45 -1.87 -10.58 -8.67
N ILE A 46 -0.77 -11.29 -8.48
CA ILE A 46 0.57 -10.84 -8.84
C ILE A 46 0.81 -11.18 -10.31
N VAL A 47 0.38 -10.28 -11.21
CA VAL A 47 0.34 -10.53 -12.66
C VAL A 47 1.72 -10.68 -13.33
N ASP A 48 2.77 -10.21 -12.69
CA ASP A 48 4.16 -10.29 -13.16
C ASP A 48 4.85 -11.60 -12.76
N LEU A 49 4.15 -12.51 -12.07
CA LEU A 49 4.62 -13.86 -11.76
C LEU A 49 3.94 -14.94 -12.63
N PRO A 50 4.66 -16.01 -13.02
CA PRO A 50 4.06 -17.17 -13.69
C PRO A 50 2.92 -17.77 -12.86
N GLY A 51 1.80 -18.07 -13.52
CA GLY A 51 0.59 -18.59 -12.87
C GLY A 51 -0.26 -17.55 -12.15
N GLN A 52 0.21 -16.30 -12.05
CA GLN A 52 -0.49 -15.17 -11.42
C GLN A 52 -1.12 -15.52 -10.07
N PRO A 53 -0.34 -16.04 -9.10
CA PRO A 53 -0.84 -16.34 -7.77
C PRO A 53 -1.29 -15.05 -7.08
N THR A 54 -2.14 -15.18 -6.06
CA THR A 54 -2.52 -14.03 -5.24
C THR A 54 -1.42 -13.66 -4.25
N PHE A 55 -1.47 -12.45 -3.67
CA PHE A 55 -0.60 -12.11 -2.55
C PHE A 55 -0.75 -13.08 -1.38
N GLY A 56 -1.96 -13.58 -1.11
CA GLY A 56 -2.19 -14.56 -0.04
C GLY A 56 -1.49 -15.90 -0.29
N GLU A 57 -1.30 -16.28 -1.55
CA GLU A 57 -0.65 -17.54 -1.93
C GLU A 57 0.88 -17.43 -2.00
N ALA A 58 1.40 -16.27 -2.38
CA ALA A 58 2.81 -16.10 -2.75
C ALA A 58 3.66 -15.31 -1.73
N SER A 59 3.04 -14.64 -0.75
CA SER A 59 3.77 -13.76 0.17
C SER A 59 4.29 -14.47 1.41
N ASP A 60 5.49 -14.07 1.86
CA ASP A 60 6.00 -14.44 3.17
C ASP A 60 5.21 -13.75 4.31
N GLU A 61 5.22 -14.38 5.49
CA GLU A 61 4.56 -13.88 6.70
C GLU A 61 4.95 -12.43 7.03
N TRP A 62 6.24 -12.07 6.94
CA TRP A 62 6.70 -10.71 7.26
C TRP A 62 6.08 -9.64 6.36
N LEU A 63 5.77 -9.98 5.10
CA LEU A 63 5.17 -9.06 4.13
C LEU A 63 3.69 -8.86 4.47
N LEU A 64 2.99 -9.95 4.78
CA LEU A 64 1.58 -9.90 5.21
C LEU A 64 1.44 -9.14 6.53
N ASP A 65 2.36 -9.33 7.48
CA ASP A 65 2.42 -8.56 8.72
C ASP A 65 2.61 -7.07 8.48
N PHE A 66 3.50 -6.70 7.54
CA PHE A 66 3.72 -5.30 7.18
C PHE A 66 2.45 -4.67 6.59
N ALA A 67 1.79 -5.34 5.64
CA ALA A 67 0.54 -4.88 5.07
C ALA A 67 -0.58 -4.76 6.13
N ALA A 68 -0.72 -5.76 7.00
CA ALA A 68 -1.71 -5.75 8.07
C ALA A 68 -1.47 -4.62 9.09
N ALA A 69 -0.20 -4.33 9.41
CA ALA A 69 0.16 -3.19 10.25
C ALA A 69 -0.22 -1.85 9.63
N VAL A 70 0.00 -1.69 8.31
CA VAL A 70 -0.42 -0.49 7.56
C VAL A 70 -1.95 -0.34 7.60
N PHE A 71 -2.67 -1.40 7.27
CA PHE A 71 -4.13 -1.37 7.14
C PHE A 71 -4.87 -1.19 8.47
N GLY A 72 -4.34 -1.75 9.56
CA GLY A 72 -4.96 -1.70 10.88
C GLY A 72 -4.55 -0.53 11.75
N ALA A 73 -3.93 0.52 11.20
CA ALA A 73 -3.52 1.69 11.96
C ALA A 73 -4.54 2.84 11.99
N PHE A 74 -5.65 2.71 11.25
CA PHE A 74 -6.73 3.69 11.21
C PHE A 74 -7.82 3.36 12.24
N ASP A 75 -8.15 4.32 13.11
CA ASP A 75 -9.25 4.24 14.06
C ASP A 75 -10.57 4.61 13.36
N PRO A 76 -11.49 3.65 13.12
CA PRO A 76 -12.74 3.91 12.42
C PRO A 76 -13.76 4.67 13.29
N GLU A 77 -13.63 4.66 14.61
CA GLU A 77 -14.56 5.37 15.50
C GLU A 77 -14.23 6.85 15.59
N THR A 78 -12.93 7.18 15.64
CA THR A 78 -12.45 8.56 15.79
C THR A 78 -11.96 9.20 14.48
N ASN A 79 -11.93 8.44 13.38
CA ASN A 79 -11.36 8.83 12.09
C ASN A 79 -9.90 9.30 12.20
N ARG A 80 -9.11 8.64 13.05
CA ARG A 80 -7.72 9.03 13.31
C ARG A 80 -6.74 7.96 12.85
N GLN A 81 -5.77 8.37 12.04
CA GLN A 81 -4.60 7.55 11.74
C GLN A 81 -3.62 7.58 12.93
N LEU A 82 -3.36 6.42 13.54
CA LEU A 82 -2.46 6.33 14.71
C LEU A 82 -0.99 6.15 14.32
N ILE A 83 -0.71 5.40 13.26
CA ILE A 83 0.64 5.26 12.69
C ILE A 83 0.66 5.91 11.31
N ASN A 84 1.46 6.97 11.16
CA ASN A 84 1.46 7.82 9.97
C ASN A 84 2.64 7.56 9.02
N GLU A 85 3.71 6.95 9.53
CA GLU A 85 4.95 6.77 8.78
C GLU A 85 5.42 5.31 8.85
N TYR A 86 5.79 4.77 7.69
CA TYR A 86 6.29 3.41 7.53
C TYR A 86 7.54 3.46 6.67
N MET A 87 8.55 2.68 7.05
CA MET A 87 9.77 2.52 6.26
C MET A 87 9.96 1.03 5.97
N LEU A 88 9.98 0.67 4.69
CA LEU A 88 10.33 -0.67 4.23
C LEU A 88 11.71 -0.63 3.57
N LEU A 89 12.74 -1.00 4.33
CA LEU A 89 14.08 -1.19 3.79
C LEU A 89 14.25 -2.63 3.32
N ILE A 90 14.31 -2.83 2.01
CA ILE A 90 14.29 -4.15 1.40
C ILE A 90 15.32 -4.25 0.27
N SER A 91 15.96 -5.42 0.14
CA SER A 91 16.94 -5.65 -0.92
C SER A 91 16.27 -5.83 -2.29
N LYS A 92 16.99 -5.53 -3.38
CA LYS A 92 16.47 -5.63 -4.75
C LYS A 92 15.93 -7.03 -5.05
N LYS A 93 14.93 -7.10 -5.94
CA LYS A 93 14.26 -8.33 -6.38
C LYS A 93 13.49 -9.09 -5.28
N ASN A 94 12.99 -8.38 -4.27
CA ASN A 94 12.07 -8.93 -3.27
C ASN A 94 10.68 -8.25 -3.37
N THR A 95 10.16 -8.12 -4.58
CA THR A 95 8.73 -7.77 -4.81
C THR A 95 8.30 -6.39 -4.26
N LYS A 96 9.25 -5.48 -3.98
CA LYS A 96 8.97 -4.14 -3.41
C LYS A 96 7.90 -3.36 -4.18
N SER A 97 8.10 -3.19 -5.49
CA SER A 97 7.20 -2.37 -6.31
C SER A 97 5.82 -3.01 -6.48
N THR A 98 5.77 -4.33 -6.59
CA THR A 98 4.51 -5.09 -6.60
C THR A 98 3.77 -4.95 -5.26
N LEU A 99 4.47 -5.08 -4.13
CA LEU A 99 3.91 -4.87 -2.78
C LEU A 99 3.38 -3.44 -2.61
N ALA A 100 4.17 -2.45 -3.00
CA ALA A 100 3.79 -1.04 -3.00
C ALA A 100 2.50 -0.80 -3.81
N ALA A 101 2.42 -1.41 -5.00
CA ALA A 101 1.23 -1.38 -5.85
C ALA A 101 0.01 -1.97 -5.15
N GLY A 102 0.14 -3.18 -4.58
CA GLY A 102 -0.95 -3.87 -3.89
C GLY A 102 -1.48 -3.10 -2.68
N ILE A 103 -0.58 -2.55 -1.84
CA ILE A 103 -0.97 -1.73 -0.68
C ILE A 103 -1.72 -0.47 -1.12
N MET A 104 -1.18 0.28 -2.08
CA MET A 104 -1.79 1.54 -2.53
C MET A 104 -3.11 1.31 -3.27
N LEU A 105 -3.20 0.22 -4.05
CA LEU A 105 -4.43 -0.16 -4.73
C LEU A 105 -5.52 -0.57 -3.74
N THR A 106 -5.16 -1.35 -2.72
CA THR A 106 -6.09 -1.74 -1.64
C THR A 106 -6.61 -0.54 -0.87
N GLU A 107 -5.74 0.41 -0.50
CA GLU A 107 -6.14 1.65 0.16
C GLU A 107 -7.06 2.52 -0.70
N LEU A 108 -6.86 2.53 -2.02
CA LEU A 108 -7.77 3.22 -2.94
C LEU A 108 -9.13 2.51 -3.02
N ALA A 109 -9.14 1.19 -3.23
CA ALA A 109 -10.35 0.40 -3.38
C ALA A 109 -11.22 0.40 -2.11
N CYS A 110 -10.59 0.33 -0.92
CA CYS A 110 -11.28 0.35 0.37
C CYS A 110 -11.49 1.77 0.92
N GLY A 111 -11.16 2.81 0.16
CA GLY A 111 -11.16 4.19 0.62
C GLY A 111 -12.57 4.74 0.82
N PHE A 112 -12.85 5.31 1.99
CA PHE A 112 -14.16 5.89 2.32
C PHE A 112 -14.26 7.41 2.06
N ARG A 113 -13.16 8.08 1.72
CA ARG A 113 -13.12 9.54 1.53
C ARG A 113 -13.34 9.89 0.05
N ALA A 114 -14.44 10.58 -0.23
CA ALA A 114 -14.72 11.08 -1.58
C ALA A 114 -13.67 12.12 -2.01
N TYR A 115 -13.29 12.08 -3.29
CA TYR A 115 -12.29 12.97 -3.91
C TYR A 115 -10.91 12.94 -3.24
N ASP A 116 -10.56 11.85 -2.57
CA ASP A 116 -9.25 11.69 -1.96
C ASP A 116 -8.12 11.64 -3.01
N GLU A 117 -6.95 12.20 -2.71
CA GLU A 117 -5.76 12.11 -3.56
C GLU A 117 -4.72 11.22 -2.87
N ASN A 118 -4.30 10.16 -3.56
CA ASN A 118 -3.21 9.28 -3.15
C ASN A 118 -2.08 9.37 -4.18
N LEU A 119 -0.83 9.30 -3.72
CA LEU A 119 0.34 9.49 -4.57
C LEU A 119 1.34 8.36 -4.46
N ILE A 120 1.94 8.01 -5.60
CA ILE A 120 3.22 7.30 -5.67
C ILE A 120 4.24 8.31 -6.18
N LEU A 121 5.20 8.66 -5.32
CA LEU A 121 6.35 9.50 -5.63
C LEU A 121 7.53 8.61 -5.96
N ALA A 122 8.30 8.96 -7.00
CA ALA A 122 9.63 8.41 -7.20
C ALA A 122 10.55 9.45 -7.85
N PRO A 123 11.87 9.24 -7.87
CA PRO A 123 12.83 10.19 -8.44
C PRO A 123 12.52 10.56 -9.88
N THR A 124 12.04 9.60 -10.68
CA THR A 124 11.63 9.81 -12.07
C THR A 124 10.27 9.17 -12.34
N LYS A 125 9.57 9.64 -13.38
CA LYS A 125 8.32 9.02 -13.85
C LYS A 125 8.51 7.55 -14.25
N GLU A 126 9.70 7.21 -14.75
CA GLU A 126 10.04 5.83 -15.15
C GLU A 126 10.14 4.91 -13.93
N VAL A 127 10.85 5.34 -12.88
CA VAL A 127 10.92 4.56 -11.63
C VAL A 127 9.53 4.40 -11.03
N ALA A 128 8.74 5.47 -11.03
CA ALA A 128 7.40 5.46 -10.48
C ALA A 128 6.43 4.54 -11.26
N ALA A 129 6.71 4.27 -12.55
CA ALA A 129 5.95 3.32 -13.36
C ALA A 129 6.13 1.86 -12.92
N ASN A 130 7.21 1.53 -12.20
CA ASN A 130 7.45 0.17 -11.70
C ASN A 130 6.38 -0.31 -10.72
N SER A 131 5.74 0.61 -9.99
CA SER A 131 4.62 0.29 -9.10
C SER A 131 3.27 0.49 -9.78
N PHE A 132 3.20 1.31 -10.84
CA PHE A 132 1.94 1.55 -11.57
C PHE A 132 1.55 0.40 -12.50
N GLY A 133 2.52 -0.20 -13.20
CA GLY A 133 2.28 -1.34 -14.08
C GLY A 133 1.60 -2.51 -13.35
N PRO A 134 2.16 -2.99 -12.22
CA PRO A 134 1.51 -4.01 -11.40
C PRO A 134 0.11 -3.63 -10.92
N ALA A 135 -0.10 -2.36 -10.51
CA ALA A 135 -1.43 -1.91 -10.06
C ALA A 135 -2.48 -1.98 -11.19
N MET A 136 -2.13 -1.57 -12.41
CA MET A 136 -3.03 -1.72 -13.57
C MET A 136 -3.33 -3.20 -13.85
N GLY A 137 -2.29 -4.03 -13.85
CA GLY A 137 -2.46 -5.45 -14.10
C GLY A 137 -3.34 -6.14 -13.06
N MET A 138 -3.23 -5.77 -11.78
CA MET A 138 -4.15 -6.25 -10.72
C MET A 138 -5.61 -5.88 -11.00
N ILE A 139 -5.86 -4.67 -11.52
CA ILE A 139 -7.21 -4.23 -11.92
C ILE A 139 -7.70 -5.04 -13.11
N ASP A 140 -6.88 -5.18 -14.16
CA ASP A 140 -7.27 -5.88 -15.39
C ASP A 140 -7.49 -7.39 -15.16
N ALA A 141 -6.88 -7.96 -14.12
CA ALA A 141 -7.00 -9.38 -13.77
C ALA A 141 -8.22 -9.71 -12.89
N ASP A 142 -9.02 -8.71 -12.51
CA ASP A 142 -10.18 -8.85 -11.62
C ASP A 142 -11.37 -7.99 -12.12
N GLU A 143 -12.50 -8.63 -12.40
CA GLU A 143 -13.68 -7.97 -12.97
C GLU A 143 -14.32 -6.95 -12.00
N GLU A 144 -14.34 -7.25 -10.70
CA GLU A 144 -14.89 -6.36 -9.68
C GLU A 144 -14.02 -5.11 -9.52
N LEU A 145 -12.68 -5.28 -9.51
CA LEU A 145 -11.77 -4.15 -9.53
C LEU A 145 -11.86 -3.35 -10.82
N SER A 146 -12.02 -4.01 -11.96
CA SER A 146 -12.24 -3.37 -13.26
C SER A 146 -13.55 -2.59 -13.31
N ASP A 147 -14.56 -2.99 -12.55
CA ASP A 147 -15.81 -2.25 -12.41
C ASP A 147 -15.70 -1.07 -11.43
N LEU A 148 -14.94 -1.23 -10.35
CA LEU A 148 -14.77 -0.21 -9.32
C LEU A 148 -13.76 0.87 -9.71
N LEU A 149 -12.67 0.48 -10.37
CA LEU A 149 -11.51 1.30 -10.65
C LEU A 149 -11.33 1.52 -12.16
N LYS A 150 -10.78 2.67 -12.51
CA LYS A 150 -10.43 3.01 -13.89
C LYS A 150 -9.01 3.53 -13.94
N HIS A 151 -8.13 2.78 -14.60
CA HIS A 151 -6.80 3.27 -14.92
C HIS A 151 -6.78 4.04 -16.25
N GLN A 152 -5.88 5.00 -16.32
CA GLN A 152 -5.61 5.84 -17.48
C GLN A 152 -4.09 5.89 -17.66
N GLU A 153 -3.56 4.95 -18.43
CA GLU A 153 -2.12 4.69 -18.48
C GLU A 153 -1.28 5.92 -18.86
N HIS A 154 -1.72 6.67 -19.88
CA HIS A 154 -1.03 7.88 -20.34
C HIS A 154 -0.96 8.99 -19.27
N LEU A 155 -1.90 9.00 -18.32
CA LEU A 155 -1.93 9.94 -17.19
C LEU A 155 -1.26 9.39 -15.93
N LYS A 156 -0.94 8.09 -15.93
CA LYS A 156 -0.50 7.34 -14.74
C LYS A 156 -1.42 7.59 -13.54
N LEU A 157 -2.72 7.45 -13.80
CA LEU A 157 -3.81 7.75 -12.88
C LEU A 157 -4.74 6.55 -12.79
N ILE A 158 -5.09 6.15 -11.57
CA ILE A 158 -6.19 5.22 -11.28
C ILE A 158 -7.26 6.02 -10.52
N THR A 159 -8.51 5.89 -10.94
CA THR A 159 -9.65 6.58 -10.34
C THR A 159 -10.66 5.57 -9.80
N HIS A 160 -11.09 5.74 -8.56
CA HIS A 160 -12.25 5.04 -8.02
C HIS A 160 -13.53 5.66 -8.59
N ARG A 161 -14.37 4.85 -9.26
CA ARG A 161 -15.52 5.38 -10.03
C ARG A 161 -16.59 6.01 -9.17
N GLU A 162 -16.89 5.43 -8.01
CA GLU A 162 -17.90 5.97 -7.09
C GLU A 162 -17.35 7.16 -6.28
N MET A 163 -16.28 6.93 -5.52
CA MET A 163 -15.71 7.92 -4.60
C MET A 163 -15.00 9.07 -5.30
N LYS A 164 -14.66 8.93 -6.58
CA LYS A 164 -13.82 9.89 -7.34
C LYS A 164 -12.44 10.12 -6.72
N SER A 165 -12.03 9.27 -5.77
CA SER A 165 -10.68 9.27 -5.24
C SER A 165 -9.70 8.76 -6.30
N THR A 166 -8.44 9.17 -6.15
CA THR A 166 -7.42 8.93 -7.17
C THR A 166 -6.15 8.38 -6.55
N LEU A 167 -5.43 7.58 -7.35
CA LEU A 167 -4.03 7.21 -7.13
C LEU A 167 -3.23 7.68 -8.35
N LYS A 168 -2.33 8.63 -8.13
CA LYS A 168 -1.53 9.24 -9.19
C LYS A 168 -0.04 9.05 -8.97
N VAL A 169 0.65 8.71 -10.05
CA VAL A 169 2.10 8.62 -10.08
C VAL A 169 2.66 9.99 -10.43
N VAL A 170 3.60 10.49 -9.63
CA VAL A 170 4.30 11.74 -9.92
C VAL A 170 5.79 11.63 -9.63
N ALA A 171 6.59 12.39 -10.38
CA ALA A 171 8.02 12.53 -10.09
C ALA A 171 8.22 13.45 -8.89
N ALA A 172 9.24 13.18 -8.09
CA ALA A 172 9.64 13.98 -6.94
C ALA A 172 10.44 15.24 -7.35
N ASP A 173 9.93 16.01 -8.32
CA ASP A 173 10.44 17.36 -8.57
C ASP A 173 9.64 18.39 -7.76
N SER A 174 10.29 19.47 -7.35
CA SER A 174 9.72 20.50 -6.47
C SER A 174 8.53 21.24 -7.08
N ALA A 175 8.42 21.28 -8.41
CA ALA A 175 7.29 21.87 -9.11
C ALA A 175 6.03 20.96 -9.09
N THR A 176 6.21 19.65 -8.95
CA THR A 176 5.14 18.66 -9.09
C THR A 176 4.49 18.30 -7.74
N VAL A 177 5.19 18.52 -6.62
CA VAL A 177 4.73 18.11 -5.27
C VAL A 177 4.15 19.29 -4.45
N ALA A 178 4.49 20.54 -4.78
CA ALA A 178 3.99 21.71 -4.07
C ALA A 178 2.47 21.89 -4.23
N GLY A 179 1.75 22.08 -3.11
CA GLY A 179 0.31 22.37 -3.10
C GLY A 179 -0.63 21.17 -3.22
N LYS A 180 -0.09 19.94 -3.27
CA LYS A 180 -0.90 18.72 -3.27
C LYS A 180 -1.48 18.43 -1.88
N LYS A 181 -2.69 17.88 -1.85
CA LYS A 181 -3.42 17.53 -0.61
C LYS A 181 -3.59 16.02 -0.50
N ALA A 182 -2.49 15.30 -0.68
CA ALA A 182 -2.52 13.85 -0.67
C ALA A 182 -2.75 13.31 0.75
N SER A 183 -3.71 12.40 0.91
CA SER A 183 -3.94 11.72 2.20
C SER A 183 -2.97 10.57 2.40
N ARG A 184 -2.52 9.93 1.31
CA ARG A 184 -1.50 8.87 1.35
C ARG A 184 -0.43 9.14 0.31
N VAL A 185 0.82 8.97 0.74
CA VAL A 185 1.99 9.18 -0.10
C VAL A 185 2.90 7.99 0.08
N LEU A 186 3.10 7.24 -1.00
CA LEU A 186 4.15 6.23 -1.09
C LEU A 186 5.36 6.86 -1.75
N VAL A 187 6.51 6.82 -1.08
CA VAL A 187 7.78 7.28 -1.65
C VAL A 187 8.60 6.06 -2.05
N ASP A 188 8.78 5.88 -3.35
CA ASP A 188 9.57 4.81 -3.93
C ASP A 188 11.01 5.26 -4.16
N GLU A 189 11.96 4.35 -3.91
CA GLU A 189 13.41 4.59 -4.01
C GLU A 189 13.90 5.82 -3.21
N LEU A 190 13.46 5.97 -1.95
CA LEU A 190 13.78 7.12 -1.07
C LEU A 190 15.29 7.47 -0.94
N TRP A 191 16.18 6.52 -1.22
CA TRP A 191 17.63 6.71 -1.13
C TRP A 191 18.24 7.45 -2.34
N LEU A 192 17.48 7.59 -3.43
CA LEU A 192 17.83 8.33 -4.64
C LEU A 192 17.33 9.78 -4.56
#